data_AF-A0A0W0TKK8-F1
#
_entry.id   AF-A0A0W0TKK8-F1
#
_cell.length_a   1.000
_cell.length_b   1.000
_cell.length_c   1.000
_cell.angle_alpha   90.00
_cell.angle_beta   90.00
_cell.angle_gamma   90.00
#
_symmetry.space_group_name_H-M   'P 1'
#
loop_
_entity.id
_entity.type
_entity.pdbx_description
1 polymer ?
#
loop_
_entity_poly.entity_id
_entity_poly.type
_entity_poly.pdbx_seq_one_letter_code
_entity_poly.pdbx_strand_id
1 'polypeptide(L)'
;MAFNSVPANAPINRRCGDFIGYTAITNFVGYPLNGQWGSQNLYTKYDIGTPMTTISAKNYGTFGGNPAIFGNLLACQVTSNDSANTCYNSGLPNLANCCGCVDWPNSSVPTAVNASCAGTNADWTNTAGTEVTGQNAILWLKKACPTAYSYQFDDPSSSFTCNPGATTRTSYQIVFCPGGQSSLPAGAVDGR
;
A
#
# COMPACT_ATOMS: atom_id res chain seq x y z
N MET A 1 -0.88 -3.44 -1.19
CA MET A 1 0.22 -4.42 -1.33
C MET A 1 0.90 -4.53 0.02
N ALA A 2 1.17 -5.73 0.53
CA ALA A 2 1.94 -5.91 1.76
C ALA A 2 3.23 -6.66 1.40
N PHE A 3 4.37 -6.05 1.68
CA PHE A 3 5.68 -6.64 1.44
C PHE A 3 6.25 -7.09 2.78
N ASN A 4 6.48 -8.38 2.95
CA ASN A 4 7.18 -8.92 4.12
C ASN A 4 8.71 -8.76 4.01
N SER A 5 9.21 -8.49 2.80
CA SER A 5 10.61 -8.21 2.48
C SER A 5 10.70 -7.34 1.22
N VAL A 6 11.86 -6.70 1.01
CA VAL A 6 12.14 -5.96 -0.23
C VAL A 6 12.02 -6.93 -1.41
N PRO A 7 11.24 -6.61 -2.45
CA PRO A 7 11.20 -7.42 -3.66
C PRO A 7 12.62 -7.48 -4.28
N ALA A 8 13.20 -8.67 -4.37
CA ALA A 8 14.54 -8.90 -4.94
C ALA A 8 14.52 -8.79 -6.48
N ASN A 9 14.15 -7.62 -6.99
CA ASN A 9 13.82 -7.37 -8.39
C ASN A 9 12.75 -8.31 -8.98
N ALA A 10 11.94 -8.94 -8.12
CA ALA A 10 10.84 -9.77 -8.58
C ALA A 10 9.80 -8.90 -9.29
N PRO A 11 9.26 -9.33 -10.44
CA PRO A 11 8.20 -8.60 -11.10
C PRO A 11 6.93 -8.57 -10.26
N ILE A 12 6.08 -7.58 -10.49
CA ILE A 12 4.73 -7.56 -9.92
C ILE A 12 3.95 -8.72 -10.54
N ASN A 13 3.35 -9.54 -9.68
CA ASN A 13 2.62 -10.73 -10.09
C ASN A 13 1.18 -10.63 -9.58
N ARG A 14 0.21 -10.96 -10.45
CA ARG A 14 -1.15 -11.23 -9.99
C ARG A 14 -1.19 -12.56 -9.26
N ARG A 15 -1.80 -12.54 -8.08
CA ARG A 15 -2.14 -13.74 -7.32
C ARG A 15 -3.66 -13.84 -7.30
N CYS A 16 -4.19 -14.99 -7.71
CA CYS A 16 -5.58 -15.32 -7.51
C CYS A 16 -5.60 -16.38 -6.41
N GLY A 17 -6.32 -16.08 -5.34
CA GLY A 17 -6.65 -17.03 -4.29
C GLY A 17 -7.98 -16.59 -3.73
N ASP A 18 -8.84 -17.55 -3.41
CA ASP A 18 -10.08 -17.22 -2.73
C ASP A 18 -9.73 -16.72 -1.33
N PHE A 19 -10.34 -15.60 -0.91
CA PHE A 19 -10.13 -15.01 0.41
C PHE A 19 -10.95 -15.79 1.45
N ILE A 20 -10.61 -17.06 1.66
CA ILE A 20 -11.36 -17.98 2.54
C ILE A 20 -10.47 -18.36 3.73
N GLY A 21 -10.28 -17.43 4.67
CA GLY A 21 -9.65 -17.69 5.98
C GLY A 21 -8.15 -18.04 5.98
N TYR A 22 -7.59 -18.53 4.88
CA TYR A 22 -6.18 -18.81 4.65
C TYR A 22 -5.93 -18.78 3.13
N THR A 23 -4.98 -17.96 2.67
CA THR A 23 -4.52 -18.02 1.29
C THR A 23 -3.48 -19.13 1.17
N ALA A 24 -3.85 -20.30 0.67
CA ALA A 24 -2.85 -21.20 0.09
C ALA A 24 -2.29 -20.51 -1.15
N ILE A 25 -0.99 -20.17 -1.14
CA ILE A 25 -0.30 -19.52 -2.25
C ILE A 25 -0.22 -20.53 -3.40
N THR A 26 -1.28 -20.63 -4.20
CA THR A 26 -1.31 -21.49 -5.38
C THR A 26 -1.42 -20.64 -6.63
N ASN A 27 -0.30 -20.65 -7.36
CA ASN A 27 -0.11 -20.38 -8.77
C ASN A 27 -0.57 -19.03 -9.37
N PHE A 28 0.36 -18.51 -10.19
CA PHE A 28 0.20 -17.40 -11.11
C PHE A 28 -1.00 -17.65 -12.03
N VAL A 29 -2.04 -16.81 -11.97
CA VAL A 29 -3.19 -16.88 -12.88
C VAL A 29 -3.19 -15.62 -13.74
N GLY A 30 -2.55 -15.76 -14.89
CA GLY A 30 -2.58 -14.76 -15.94
C GLY A 30 -2.89 -15.40 -17.27
N TYR A 31 -3.89 -14.83 -17.94
CA TYR A 31 -4.19 -15.19 -19.30
C TYR A 31 -3.29 -14.37 -20.25
N PRO A 32 -2.42 -15.00 -21.04
CA PRO A 32 -1.50 -14.27 -21.92
C PRO A 32 -2.19 -13.57 -23.09
N LEU A 33 -3.48 -13.87 -23.36
CA LEU A 33 -4.22 -13.33 -24.50
C LEU A 33 -5.19 -12.21 -24.09
N ASN A 34 -5.20 -11.11 -24.87
CA ASN A 34 -6.05 -9.93 -24.63
C ASN A 34 -7.55 -10.26 -24.44
N GLY A 35 -8.07 -11.24 -25.18
CA GLY A 35 -9.50 -11.59 -25.17
C GLY A 35 -9.99 -12.38 -23.95
N GLN A 36 -9.09 -12.76 -23.04
CA GLN A 36 -9.41 -13.52 -21.82
C GLN A 36 -9.59 -12.60 -20.60
N TRP A 37 -9.32 -11.32 -20.76
CA TRP A 37 -9.58 -10.29 -19.76
C TRP A 37 -10.95 -9.67 -20.03
N GLY A 38 -11.61 -9.12 -19.00
CA GLY A 38 -12.83 -8.34 -19.18
C GLY A 38 -12.59 -7.06 -19.99
N SER A 39 -13.22 -5.95 -19.63
CA SER A 39 -13.02 -4.67 -20.34
C SER A 39 -11.59 -4.11 -20.29
N GLN A 40 -10.68 -4.68 -19.48
CA GLN A 40 -9.33 -4.16 -19.29
C GLN A 40 -8.28 -5.28 -19.14
N ASN A 41 -7.22 -5.23 -19.95
CA ASN A 41 -6.06 -6.10 -19.78
C ASN A 41 -5.25 -5.66 -18.55
N LEU A 42 -5.30 -6.47 -17.50
CA LEU A 42 -4.63 -6.18 -16.23
C LEU A 42 -3.11 -6.28 -16.29
N TYR A 43 -2.54 -7.04 -17.24
CA TYR A 43 -1.08 -7.10 -17.43
C TYR A 43 -0.54 -5.76 -17.88
N THR A 44 -1.14 -5.18 -18.92
CA THR A 44 -0.75 -3.86 -19.40
C THR A 44 -1.07 -2.78 -18.37
N LYS A 45 -2.23 -2.87 -17.72
CA LYS A 45 -2.66 -1.90 -16.71
C LYS A 45 -1.71 -1.82 -15.52
N TYR A 46 -1.33 -2.99 -15.01
CA TYR A 46 -0.54 -3.14 -13.77
C TYR A 46 0.91 -3.57 -14.01
N ASP A 47 1.41 -3.44 -15.24
CA ASP A 47 2.78 -3.78 -15.64
C ASP A 47 3.24 -5.15 -15.07
N ILE A 48 2.32 -6.12 -15.09
CA ILE A 48 2.54 -7.44 -14.47
C ILE A 48 3.60 -8.17 -15.28
N GLY A 49 4.58 -8.74 -14.60
CA GLY A 49 5.72 -9.41 -15.24
C GLY A 49 6.90 -8.48 -15.53
N THR A 50 6.75 -7.17 -15.37
CA THR A 50 7.84 -6.21 -15.56
C THR A 50 8.74 -6.17 -14.32
N PRO A 51 10.07 -6.33 -14.48
CA PRO A 51 11.02 -6.23 -13.37
C PRO A 51 10.96 -4.84 -12.73
N MET A 52 10.99 -4.79 -11.39
CA MET A 52 10.90 -3.53 -10.65
C MET A 52 12.08 -2.58 -10.90
N THR A 53 13.23 -3.08 -11.39
CA THR A 53 14.34 -2.25 -11.86
C THR A 53 14.01 -1.42 -13.11
N THR A 54 12.96 -1.79 -13.85
CA THR A 54 12.62 -1.14 -15.13
C THR A 54 11.40 -0.21 -15.04
N ILE A 55 10.63 -0.29 -13.94
CA ILE A 55 9.44 0.55 -13.71
C ILE A 55 9.82 2.02 -13.47
N SER A 56 10.98 2.27 -12.84
CA SER A 56 11.47 3.63 -12.62
C SER A 56 12.99 3.71 -12.75
N ALA A 57 13.44 4.77 -13.41
CA ALA A 57 14.85 5.12 -13.53
C ALA A 57 15.36 6.05 -12.40
N LYS A 58 14.52 6.36 -11.39
CA LYS A 58 14.92 7.26 -10.30
C LYS A 58 15.99 6.61 -9.42
N ASN A 59 16.91 7.45 -8.92
CA ASN A 59 17.92 7.05 -7.96
C ASN A 59 17.36 7.04 -6.53
N TYR A 60 17.02 5.85 -6.03
CA TYR A 60 16.59 5.64 -4.65
C TYR A 60 17.75 5.43 -3.67
N GLY A 61 19.02 5.58 -4.08
CA GLY A 61 20.18 5.30 -3.23
C GLY A 61 20.44 3.79 -3.09
N THR A 62 20.83 3.35 -1.90
CA THR A 62 21.12 1.93 -1.60
C THR A 62 20.37 1.44 -0.37
N PHE A 63 20.08 0.15 -0.34
CA PHE A 63 19.49 -0.56 0.80
C PHE A 63 20.23 -1.87 1.02
N GLY A 64 20.74 -2.10 2.23
CA GLY A 64 21.56 -3.28 2.53
C GLY A 64 22.79 -3.43 1.63
N GLY A 65 23.41 -2.32 1.22
CA GLY A 65 24.58 -2.29 0.33
C GLY A 65 24.29 -2.46 -1.16
N ASN A 66 23.04 -2.72 -1.56
CA ASN A 66 22.65 -2.89 -2.96
C ASN A 66 21.90 -1.65 -3.48
N PRO A 67 21.95 -1.36 -4.79
CA PRO A 67 21.12 -0.30 -5.39
C PRO A 67 19.63 -0.50 -5.06
N ALA A 68 18.99 0.53 -4.52
CA ALA A 68 17.57 0.52 -4.24
C ALA A 68 16.76 0.74 -5.51
N ILE A 69 15.64 0.03 -5.61
CA ILE A 69 14.77 -0.01 -6.80
C ILE A 69 13.34 0.38 -6.43
N PHE A 70 12.44 0.44 -7.42
CA PHE A 70 11.03 0.74 -7.19
C PHE A 70 10.36 -0.16 -6.13
N GLY A 71 10.80 -1.40 -5.98
CA GLY A 71 10.34 -2.29 -4.90
C GLY A 71 10.67 -1.79 -3.49
N ASN A 72 11.82 -1.12 -3.29
CA ASN A 72 12.16 -0.49 -2.01
C ASN A 72 11.20 0.67 -1.71
N LEU A 73 10.86 1.45 -2.73
CA LEU A 73 9.83 2.47 -2.63
C LEU A 73 8.50 1.86 -2.21
N LEU A 74 8.00 0.83 -2.91
CA LEU A 74 6.70 0.23 -2.58
C LEU A 74 6.62 -0.38 -1.17
N ALA A 75 7.76 -0.79 -0.62
CA ALA A 75 7.87 -1.33 0.73
C ALA A 75 8.20 -0.27 1.80
N CYS A 76 8.29 1.02 1.43
CA CYS A 76 8.71 2.13 2.30
C CYS A 76 10.03 1.87 3.04
N GLN A 77 11.02 1.33 2.33
CA GLN A 77 12.31 0.96 2.91
C GLN A 77 13.28 2.11 2.79
N VAL A 78 13.46 2.85 3.89
CA VAL A 78 14.36 4.00 3.96
C VAL A 78 15.75 3.61 3.48
N THR A 79 16.27 4.35 2.51
CA THR A 79 17.54 4.06 1.85
C THR A 79 18.66 4.98 2.33
N SER A 80 19.89 4.73 1.87
CA SER A 80 21.10 5.48 2.26
C SER A 80 21.07 6.98 1.93
N ASN A 81 20.12 7.43 1.11
CA ASN A 81 19.92 8.85 0.81
C ASN A 81 18.54 9.35 1.29
N ASP A 82 17.88 8.70 2.25
CA ASP A 82 16.54 9.05 2.73
C ASP A 82 15.42 8.99 1.67
N SER A 83 15.68 8.36 0.53
CA SER A 83 14.59 8.01 -0.38
C SER A 83 13.73 6.89 0.22
N ALA A 84 12.52 6.73 -0.29
CA ALA A 84 11.51 5.80 0.23
C ALA A 84 11.16 6.00 1.73
N ASN A 85 11.56 7.14 2.32
CA ASN A 85 11.10 7.60 3.64
C ASN A 85 9.77 8.37 3.50
N THR A 86 9.11 8.75 4.61
CA THR A 86 7.80 9.41 4.60
C THR A 86 7.74 10.69 3.77
N CYS A 87 6.67 10.90 3.01
CA CYS A 87 6.44 12.18 2.33
C CYS A 87 5.78 13.26 3.22
N TYR A 88 5.54 12.98 4.50
CA TYR A 88 4.94 13.94 5.45
C TYR A 88 5.97 14.78 6.22
N ASN A 89 7.27 14.52 6.06
CA ASN A 89 8.33 15.25 6.75
C ASN A 89 9.10 16.16 5.79
N SER A 90 8.89 17.49 5.92
CA SER A 90 9.55 18.50 5.09
C SER A 90 11.06 18.64 5.34
N GLY A 91 11.58 18.07 6.43
CA GLY A 91 13.01 18.10 6.76
C GLY A 91 13.85 17.05 6.03
N LEU A 92 13.25 16.18 5.21
CA LEU A 92 13.97 15.11 4.52
C LEU A 92 14.59 15.60 3.20
N PRO A 93 15.85 15.23 2.89
CA PRO A 93 16.59 15.77 1.75
C PRO A 93 16.08 15.26 0.39
N ASN A 94 15.52 14.05 0.33
CA ASN A 94 15.09 13.41 -0.93
C ASN A 94 13.58 13.22 -1.00
N LEU A 95 12.84 14.26 -0.64
CA LEU A 95 11.37 14.26 -0.61
C LEU A 95 10.72 14.03 -1.98
N ALA A 96 11.42 14.22 -3.11
CA ALA A 96 10.90 13.87 -4.44
C ALA A 96 10.85 12.35 -4.70
N ASN A 97 11.52 11.55 -3.85
CA ASN A 97 11.67 10.10 -3.95
C ASN A 97 11.13 9.36 -2.70
N CYS A 98 10.32 10.03 -1.88
CA CYS A 98 9.73 9.50 -0.66
C CYS A 98 8.69 8.38 -0.92
N CYS A 99 8.46 7.51 0.08
CA CYS A 99 7.43 6.47 0.09
C CYS A 99 6.08 7.01 0.57
N GLY A 100 5.50 7.82 -0.29
CA GLY A 100 4.09 8.10 -0.24
C GLY A 100 3.59 9.10 0.78
N CYS A 101 2.51 9.74 0.33
CA CYS A 101 1.57 10.52 1.09
C CYS A 101 0.26 10.51 0.31
N VAL A 102 -0.86 10.61 1.03
CA VAL A 102 -2.13 11.04 0.47
C VAL A 102 -2.48 12.32 1.19
N ASP A 103 -2.82 13.37 0.44
CA ASP A 103 -3.23 14.64 1.03
C ASP A 103 -4.64 14.49 1.62
N TRP A 104 -4.71 13.97 2.86
CA TRP A 104 -5.97 13.59 3.50
C TRP A 104 -6.98 14.72 3.62
N PRO A 105 -6.60 15.98 3.92
CA PRO A 105 -7.53 17.10 3.90
C PRO A 105 -8.25 17.31 2.56
N ASN A 106 -7.62 16.94 1.45
CA ASN A 106 -8.17 17.05 0.10
C ASN A 106 -8.67 15.71 -0.46
N SER A 107 -8.67 14.66 0.36
CA SER A 107 -9.12 13.32 -0.03
C SER A 107 -10.63 13.17 0.14
N SER A 108 -11.27 12.42 -0.76
CA SER A 108 -12.67 11.99 -0.61
C SER A 108 -12.89 10.93 0.47
N VAL A 109 -11.82 10.38 1.06
CA VAL A 109 -11.90 9.33 2.07
C VAL A 109 -12.07 9.97 3.46
N PRO A 110 -13.15 9.67 4.20
CA PRO A 110 -13.39 10.28 5.50
C PRO A 110 -12.49 9.64 6.57
N THR A 111 -11.42 10.33 6.98
CA THR A 111 -10.47 9.83 7.97
C THR A 111 -10.68 10.51 9.33
N ALA A 112 -10.28 9.83 10.41
CA ALA A 112 -10.48 10.34 11.78
C ALA A 112 -9.52 11.49 12.14
N VAL A 113 -8.31 11.44 11.60
CA VAL A 113 -7.32 12.52 11.61
C VAL A 113 -6.93 12.79 10.16
N ASN A 114 -6.40 13.97 9.86
CA ASN A 114 -5.88 14.28 8.53
C ASN A 114 -4.66 15.21 8.65
N ALA A 115 -3.69 15.00 7.77
CA ALA A 115 -2.61 15.95 7.55
C ALA A 115 -2.24 15.96 6.06
N SER A 116 -1.77 17.11 5.60
CA SER A 116 -1.30 17.29 4.23
C SER A 116 0.10 16.74 4.01
N CYS A 117 0.39 16.43 2.75
CA CYS A 117 1.73 16.06 2.33
C CYS A 117 2.72 17.20 2.53
N ALA A 118 3.94 16.88 2.95
CA ALA A 118 5.07 17.81 2.86
C ALA A 118 5.68 17.83 1.45
N GLY A 119 5.56 16.72 0.71
CA GLY A 119 5.95 16.61 -0.69
C GLY A 119 5.32 15.39 -1.35
N THR A 120 5.63 15.18 -2.63
CA THR A 120 5.07 14.06 -3.39
C THR A 120 6.14 13.36 -4.21
N ASN A 121 5.96 12.06 -4.40
CA ASN A 121 6.76 11.27 -5.31
C ASN A 121 5.86 10.77 -6.45
N ALA A 122 6.15 11.18 -7.68
CA ALA A 122 5.40 10.74 -8.85
C ALA A 122 5.38 9.21 -9.02
N ASP A 123 6.42 8.49 -8.58
CA ASP A 123 6.46 7.02 -8.63
C ASP A 123 5.51 6.39 -7.59
N TRP A 124 5.16 7.13 -6.55
CA TRP A 124 4.16 6.71 -5.58
C TRP A 124 2.73 7.03 -6.03
N THR A 125 2.53 8.11 -6.79
CA THR A 125 1.20 8.65 -7.12
C THR A 125 0.76 8.32 -8.55
N ASN A 126 1.62 8.54 -9.55
CA ASN A 126 1.28 8.59 -10.98
C ASN A 126 2.39 8.04 -11.93
N THR A 127 3.16 7.01 -11.56
CA THR A 127 4.31 6.52 -12.35
C THR A 127 4.03 6.53 -13.86
N ALA A 128 4.92 7.16 -14.64
CA ALA A 128 4.71 7.37 -16.06
C ALA A 128 4.47 6.04 -16.80
N GLY A 129 3.25 5.87 -17.34
CA GLY A 129 2.90 4.76 -18.22
C GLY A 129 2.23 3.55 -17.56
N THR A 130 1.99 3.53 -16.24
CA THR A 130 1.31 2.40 -15.57
C THR A 130 0.38 2.89 -14.46
N GLU A 131 -0.70 2.16 -14.15
CA GLU A 131 -1.54 2.46 -12.98
C GLU A 131 -0.95 1.93 -11.66
N VAL A 132 0.24 1.30 -11.70
CA VAL A 132 0.91 0.68 -10.55
C VAL A 132 1.59 1.74 -9.72
N THR A 133 0.82 2.36 -8.85
CA THR A 133 1.36 3.32 -7.89
C THR A 133 1.08 2.80 -6.49
N GLY A 134 1.98 3.10 -5.56
CA GLY A 134 1.78 2.69 -4.16
C GLY A 134 0.44 3.20 -3.63
N GLN A 135 0.06 4.43 -4.01
CA GLN A 135 -1.22 5.03 -3.68
C GLN A 135 -2.41 4.24 -4.25
N ASN A 136 -2.44 3.94 -5.54
CA ASN A 136 -3.56 3.20 -6.15
C ASN A 136 -3.76 1.81 -5.51
N ALA A 137 -2.66 1.18 -5.10
CA ALA A 137 -2.69 -0.15 -4.48
C ALA A 137 -3.21 -0.17 -3.04
N ILE A 138 -3.27 0.98 -2.35
CA ILE A 138 -3.75 1.09 -0.97
C ILE A 138 -5.08 1.83 -0.84
N LEU A 139 -5.48 2.64 -1.83
CA LEU A 139 -6.68 3.48 -1.71
C LEU A 139 -7.97 2.67 -1.52
N TRP A 140 -8.09 1.47 -2.10
CA TRP A 140 -9.27 0.64 -1.90
C TRP A 140 -9.36 0.11 -0.46
N LEU A 141 -8.22 -0.31 0.14
CA LEU A 141 -8.14 -0.72 1.54
C LEU A 141 -8.57 0.43 2.44
N LYS A 142 -8.06 1.62 2.15
CA LYS A 142 -8.37 2.81 2.93
C LYS A 142 -9.84 3.22 2.80
N LYS A 143 -10.43 3.13 1.61
CA LYS A 143 -11.87 3.38 1.41
C LYS A 143 -12.74 2.40 2.19
N ALA A 144 -12.35 1.12 2.25
CA ALA A 144 -13.07 0.10 3.00
C ALA A 144 -12.96 0.29 4.52
N CYS A 145 -11.77 0.66 5.01
CA CYS A 145 -11.47 0.86 6.43
C CYS A 145 -10.76 2.20 6.67
N PRO A 146 -11.47 3.35 6.65
CA PRO A 146 -10.85 4.69 6.69
C PRO A 146 -10.04 5.00 7.94
N THR A 147 -10.32 4.30 9.04
CA THR A 147 -9.62 4.45 10.32
C THR A 147 -8.44 3.49 10.47
N ALA A 148 -8.26 2.51 9.58
CA ALA A 148 -7.16 1.55 9.67
C ALA A 148 -5.94 2.01 8.87
N TYR A 149 -4.75 1.63 9.32
CA TYR A 149 -3.52 1.81 8.56
C TYR A 149 -3.59 1.02 7.25
N SER A 150 -3.32 1.70 6.13
CA SER A 150 -3.29 1.09 4.79
C SER A 150 -1.89 0.98 4.19
N TYR A 151 -0.92 1.72 4.73
CA TYR A 151 0.52 1.65 4.42
C TYR A 151 1.35 2.14 5.63
N GLN A 152 2.67 1.99 5.56
CA GLN A 152 3.59 2.18 6.68
C GLN A 152 3.58 3.60 7.26
N PHE A 153 3.38 4.62 6.41
CA PHE A 153 3.36 6.03 6.81
C PHE A 153 1.93 6.62 6.78
N ASP A 154 0.93 5.80 7.13
CA ASP A 154 -0.48 6.20 7.20
C ASP A 154 -0.90 6.74 8.58
N ASP A 155 0.06 7.12 9.42
CA ASP A 155 -0.18 7.79 10.71
C ASP A 155 -1.12 9.00 10.57
N PRO A 156 -0.95 9.87 9.55
CA PRO A 156 -1.75 11.08 9.41
C PRO A 156 -3.26 10.87 9.21
N SER A 157 -3.71 9.63 9.03
CA SER A 157 -5.13 9.28 8.95
C SER A 157 -5.59 8.17 9.90
N SER A 158 -4.66 7.52 10.61
CA SER A 158 -4.91 6.25 11.30
C SER A 158 -4.37 6.19 12.73
N SER A 159 -3.73 7.26 13.22
CA SER A 159 -3.23 7.29 14.59
C SER A 159 -4.34 7.64 15.58
N PHE A 160 -4.47 6.82 16.62
CA PHE A 160 -5.40 7.04 17.73
C PHE A 160 -4.62 7.00 19.04
N THR A 161 -4.92 7.95 19.93
CA THR A 161 -4.39 7.93 21.29
C THR A 161 -5.54 8.07 22.26
N CYS A 162 -5.49 7.32 23.35
CA CYS A 162 -6.31 7.59 24.53
C CYS A 162 -5.35 7.92 25.65
N ASN A 163 -5.40 9.16 26.15
CA ASN A 163 -4.54 9.62 27.23
C ASN A 163 -5.26 9.45 28.57
N PRO A 164 -5.03 8.35 29.31
CA PRO A 164 -5.32 8.39 30.72
C PRO A 164 -4.33 9.37 31.37
N GLY A 165 -4.81 10.30 32.18
CA GLY A 165 -3.94 11.06 33.10
C GLY A 165 -3.14 10.11 34.01
N ALA A 166 -2.14 10.64 34.72
CA ALA A 166 -1.12 9.86 35.45
C ALA A 166 -1.64 8.74 36.39
N THR A 167 -2.88 8.85 36.88
CA THR A 167 -3.49 7.89 37.81
C THR A 167 -4.66 7.09 37.21
N THR A 168 -5.04 7.39 35.96
CA THR A 168 -6.16 6.71 35.29
C THR A 168 -5.64 5.62 34.35
N ARG A 169 -6.52 4.70 33.93
CA ARG A 169 -6.20 3.66 32.95
C ARG A 169 -7.30 3.62 31.91
N THR A 170 -6.93 3.40 30.66
CA THR A 170 -7.86 3.13 29.56
C THR A 170 -8.00 1.63 29.38
N SER A 171 -9.24 1.13 29.33
CA SER A 171 -9.53 -0.25 28.94
C SER A 171 -10.01 -0.28 27.48
N TYR A 172 -9.75 -1.37 26.77
CA TYR A 172 -10.09 -1.53 25.37
C TYR A 172 -10.92 -2.80 25.16
N GLN A 173 -11.81 -2.77 24.17
CA GLN A 173 -12.56 -3.93 23.71
C GLN A 173 -12.25 -4.15 22.22
N ILE A 174 -11.92 -5.39 21.86
CA ILE A 174 -11.76 -5.81 20.46
C ILE A 174 -12.99 -6.64 20.10
N VAL A 175 -13.74 -6.19 19.10
CA VAL A 175 -14.95 -6.86 18.62
C VAL A 175 -14.69 -7.36 17.20
N PHE A 176 -14.87 -8.67 17.00
CA PHE A 176 -14.85 -9.26 15.66
C PHE A 176 -16.21 -9.08 14.98
N CYS A 177 -16.20 -8.77 13.68
CA CYS A 177 -17.40 -8.48 12.89
C CYS A 177 -18.31 -7.40 13.53
N PRO A 178 -17.77 -6.21 13.88
CA PRO A 178 -18.56 -5.15 14.50
C PRO A 178 -19.70 -4.72 13.55
N GLY A 179 -20.88 -4.45 14.12
CA GLY A 179 -22.08 -4.12 13.34
C GLY A 179 -22.72 -5.31 12.63
N GLY A 180 -22.32 -6.55 12.94
CA GLY A 180 -22.86 -7.78 12.33
C GLY A 180 -22.41 -8.00 10.89
N GLN A 181 -21.49 -7.17 10.39
CA GLN A 181 -20.90 -7.31 9.06
C GLN A 181 -19.83 -8.39 9.13
N SER A 182 -20.18 -9.58 8.64
CA SER A 182 -19.19 -10.63 8.39
C SER A 182 -18.64 -10.47 6.98
N SER A 183 -17.39 -10.87 6.75
CA SER A 183 -16.83 -11.00 5.40
C SER A 183 -17.40 -12.21 4.63
N LEU A 184 -18.47 -12.83 5.14
CA LEU A 184 -19.13 -13.97 4.54
C LEU A 184 -19.86 -13.51 3.27
N PRO A 185 -19.49 -14.01 2.08
CA PRO A 185 -20.20 -13.68 0.86
C PRO A 185 -21.69 -14.01 0.98
N ALA A 186 -22.55 -13.23 0.32
CA ALA A 186 -23.99 -13.49 0.34
C ALA A 186 -24.30 -14.93 -0.12
N GLY A 187 -24.97 -15.69 0.75
CA GLY A 187 -25.33 -17.09 0.49
C GLY A 187 -24.29 -18.14 0.93
N ALA A 188 -23.11 -17.72 1.44
CA ALA A 188 -22.18 -18.65 2.06
C ALA A 188 -22.63 -19.02 3.49
N VAL A 189 -22.38 -20.27 3.89
CA VAL A 189 -22.75 -20.82 5.22
C VAL A 189 -21.58 -20.81 6.21
N ASP A 190 -20.34 -20.77 5.74
CA ASP A 190 -19.11 -20.53 6.53
C ASP A 190 -18.08 -19.77 5.67
N GLY A 191 -17.18 -19.04 6.33
CA GLY A 191 -16.07 -18.29 5.72
C GLY A 191 -14.75 -19.08 5.68
N ARG A 192 -14.81 -20.41 5.78
CA ARG A 192 -13.70 -21.36 5.75
C ARG A 192 -13.78 -22.29 4.54
#